data_AF-A0AAN1MMD8-F1
#
_entry.id   AF-A0AAN1MMD8-F1
#
_cell.length_a   1.000
_cell.length_b   1.000
_cell.length_c   1.000
_cell.angle_alpha   90.00
_cell.angle_beta   90.00
_cell.angle_gamma   90.00
#
_symmetry.space_group_name_H-M   'P 1'
#
loop_
_entity.id
_entity.type
_entity.pdbx_description
1 polymer ?
#
loop_
_entity_poly.entity_id
_entity_poly.type
_entity_poly.pdbx_seq_one_letter_code
_entity_poly.pdbx_strand_id
1 'polypeptide(L)'
;MKLKLFACCAALAAASSMFTSAPVDAASPAAEAATLDAVPGKTTCRAATLNGQPGKSAELCVTQGSFAHDVYDVRIGGASVVKGIDDATTAGIASTYDGQPIRLTCTPVLSKPDDVTDAQIESMRFANPKGTHEELKRLYVTLHTVETGRRCAINDNAAELFAVDVRFQ
;
A
#
# COMPACT_ATOMS: atom_id res chain seq x y z
N MET A 1 -47.59 69.60 11.74
CA MET A 1 -46.38 68.75 11.81
C MET A 1 -45.97 68.67 13.27
N LYS A 2 -46.17 67.51 13.91
CA LYS A 2 -46.03 67.31 15.36
C LYS A 2 -44.76 66.52 15.69
N LEU A 3 -44.03 67.08 16.66
CA LEU A 3 -42.99 66.54 17.53
C LEU A 3 -43.26 65.09 18.00
N LYS A 4 -42.22 64.25 18.13
CA LYS A 4 -41.80 63.69 19.44
C LYS A 4 -40.60 62.73 19.40
N LEU A 5 -39.73 63.03 20.35
CA LEU A 5 -38.58 62.34 20.93
C LEU A 5 -38.82 60.87 21.36
N PHE A 6 -37.72 60.11 21.25
CA PHE A 6 -37.24 58.98 22.06
C PHE A 6 -38.02 58.56 23.31
N ALA A 7 -38.27 57.24 23.43
CA ALA A 7 -37.74 56.37 24.50
C ALA A 7 -38.53 55.05 24.56
N CYS A 8 -37.83 53.90 24.51
CA CYS A 8 -38.21 52.75 25.34
C CYS A 8 -37.06 51.72 25.39
N CYS A 9 -36.60 51.47 26.62
CA CYS A 9 -35.81 50.31 26.99
C CYS A 9 -36.60 49.03 26.73
N ALA A 10 -35.93 47.99 26.22
CA ALA A 10 -36.31 46.62 26.49
C ALA A 10 -35.04 45.75 26.50
N ALA A 11 -34.67 45.29 27.69
CA ALA A 11 -33.76 44.18 27.86
C ALA A 11 -34.46 42.89 27.38
N LEU A 12 -33.79 42.10 26.53
CA LEU A 12 -34.11 40.69 26.35
C LEU A 12 -32.83 39.86 26.48
N ALA A 13 -32.84 38.98 27.47
CA ALA A 13 -31.89 37.88 27.61
C ALA A 13 -32.33 36.71 26.70
N ALA A 14 -31.38 36.09 26.02
CA ALA A 14 -31.46 34.73 25.48
C ALA A 14 -30.00 34.26 25.24
N ALA A 15 -29.42 33.45 26.12
CA ALA A 15 -29.51 31.98 26.14
C ALA A 15 -28.78 31.30 24.97
N SER A 16 -27.67 30.65 25.33
CA SER A 16 -27.19 29.36 24.82
C SER A 16 -26.70 29.25 23.38
N SER A 17 -25.40 28.97 23.23
CA SER A 17 -24.90 27.88 22.37
C SER A 17 -23.42 27.64 22.67
N MET A 18 -23.14 26.66 23.53
CA MET A 18 -21.80 26.07 23.61
C MET A 18 -21.61 25.19 22.38
N PHE A 19 -20.76 25.64 21.46
CA PHE A 19 -20.26 24.80 20.38
C PHE A 19 -19.21 23.85 20.95
N THR A 20 -19.60 22.60 21.23
CA THR A 20 -18.65 21.51 21.43
C THR A 20 -18.26 20.95 20.07
N SER A 21 -17.19 21.47 19.49
CA SER A 21 -16.50 20.83 18.37
C SER A 21 -15.57 19.75 18.92
N ALA A 22 -15.96 18.48 18.78
CA ALA A 22 -15.03 17.37 18.91
C ALA A 22 -14.44 17.06 17.51
N PRO A 23 -13.13 17.14 17.31
CA PRO A 23 -12.51 16.50 16.16
C PRO A 23 -12.44 15.00 16.48
N VAL A 24 -13.29 14.22 15.82
CA VAL A 24 -13.09 12.77 15.76
C VAL A 24 -12.16 12.54 14.56
N ASP A 25 -10.85 12.56 14.81
CA ASP A 25 -9.90 11.89 13.93
C ASP A 25 -10.17 10.38 14.05
N ALA A 26 -11.14 9.92 13.27
CA ALA A 26 -11.31 8.52 12.99
C ALA A 26 -10.17 8.12 12.04
N ALA A 27 -9.02 7.80 12.62
CA ALA A 27 -8.06 6.94 11.95
C ALA A 27 -8.81 5.64 11.60
N SER A 28 -9.19 5.53 10.33
CA SER A 28 -9.80 4.31 9.80
C SER A 28 -8.83 3.16 10.09
N PRO A 29 -9.26 2.07 10.75
CA PRO A 29 -8.38 0.93 10.96
C PRO A 29 -7.90 0.47 9.59
N ALA A 30 -6.58 0.47 9.38
CA ALA A 30 -5.99 -0.07 8.18
C ALA A 30 -6.55 -1.48 8.00
N ALA A 31 -7.33 -1.68 6.93
CA ALA A 31 -7.88 -2.98 6.63
C ALA A 31 -6.71 -3.97 6.58
N GLU A 32 -6.81 -5.05 7.35
CA GLU A 32 -5.81 -6.11 7.34
C GLU A 32 -5.68 -6.59 5.89
N ALA A 33 -4.50 -6.38 5.30
CA ALA A 33 -4.31 -6.66 3.89
C ALA A 33 -4.47 -8.16 3.67
N ALA A 34 -5.27 -8.54 2.66
CA ALA A 34 -5.46 -9.94 2.35
C ALA A 34 -4.12 -10.56 1.93
N THR A 35 -3.86 -11.81 2.31
CA THR A 35 -2.59 -12.47 1.98
C THR A 35 -2.74 -13.37 0.75
N LEU A 36 -1.70 -13.44 -0.09
CA LEU A 36 -1.64 -14.34 -1.24
C LEU A 36 -0.30 -15.10 -1.23
N ASP A 37 -0.36 -16.42 -1.07
CA ASP A 37 0.83 -17.25 -1.20
C ASP A 37 1.11 -17.54 -2.67
N ALA A 38 2.19 -16.98 -3.19
CA ALA A 38 2.66 -17.27 -4.53
C ALA A 38 3.31 -18.65 -4.57
N VAL A 39 3.11 -19.38 -5.67
CA VAL A 39 3.70 -20.70 -5.88
C VAL A 39 4.48 -20.70 -7.18
N PRO A 40 5.77 -21.10 -7.19
CA PRO A 40 6.58 -21.13 -8.39
C PRO A 40 5.92 -21.92 -9.53
N GLY A 41 5.84 -21.32 -10.71
CA GLY A 41 5.26 -21.91 -11.91
C GLY A 41 3.74 -22.08 -11.90
N LYS A 42 3.03 -21.59 -10.88
CA LYS A 42 1.57 -21.68 -10.79
C LYS A 42 0.93 -20.31 -10.62
N THR A 43 -0.24 -20.13 -11.22
CA THR A 43 -1.07 -18.95 -10.96
C THR A 43 -1.87 -19.17 -9.68
N THR A 44 -1.70 -18.27 -8.73
CA THR A 44 -2.47 -18.20 -7.48
C THR A 44 -3.16 -16.86 -7.40
N CYS A 45 -4.39 -16.81 -6.90
CA CYS A 45 -5.16 -15.57 -6.92
C CYS A 45 -5.84 -15.27 -5.59
N ARG A 46 -6.01 -13.97 -5.31
CA ARG A 46 -6.76 -13.45 -4.16
C ARG A 46 -7.84 -12.49 -4.64
N ALA A 47 -9.08 -12.88 -4.41
CA ALA A 47 -10.23 -12.00 -4.62
C ALA A 47 -10.41 -11.02 -3.45
N ALA A 48 -10.89 -9.82 -3.77
CA ALA A 48 -11.29 -8.78 -2.82
C ALA A 48 -12.53 -8.05 -3.34
N THR A 49 -13.34 -7.55 -2.41
CA THR A 49 -14.37 -6.55 -2.73
C THR A 49 -13.71 -5.19 -2.88
N LEU A 50 -14.10 -4.43 -3.90
CA LEU A 50 -13.54 -3.11 -4.13
C LEU A 50 -14.15 -2.10 -3.15
N ASN A 51 -13.29 -1.45 -2.34
CA ASN A 51 -13.73 -0.41 -1.43
C ASN A 51 -14.40 0.74 -2.20
N GLY A 52 -15.54 1.20 -1.71
CA GLY A 52 -16.32 2.27 -2.37
C GLY A 52 -17.04 1.84 -3.66
N GLN A 53 -16.99 0.55 -4.04
CA GLN A 53 -17.68 0.02 -5.23
C GLN A 53 -18.51 -1.24 -4.90
N PRO A 54 -19.70 -1.08 -4.27
CA PRO A 54 -20.53 -2.20 -3.85
C PRO A 54 -20.90 -3.12 -5.02
N GLY A 55 -20.77 -4.43 -4.82
CA GLY A 55 -21.09 -5.44 -5.85
C GLY A 55 -20.03 -5.65 -6.92
N LYS A 56 -18.94 -4.85 -6.93
CA LYS A 56 -17.77 -5.13 -7.76
C LYS A 56 -16.72 -5.90 -6.97
N SER A 57 -16.22 -6.97 -7.56
CA SER A 57 -15.07 -7.71 -7.06
C SER A 57 -13.90 -7.59 -8.02
N ALA A 58 -12.71 -7.61 -7.45
CA ALA A 58 -11.47 -7.75 -8.18
C ALA A 58 -10.66 -8.92 -7.64
N GLU A 59 -9.71 -9.35 -8.42
CA GLU A 59 -8.79 -10.43 -8.12
C GLU A 59 -7.39 -9.99 -8.51
N LEU A 60 -6.43 -10.21 -7.62
CA LEU A 60 -5.01 -10.19 -7.97
C LEU A 60 -4.56 -11.63 -8.15
N CYS A 61 -4.12 -11.98 -9.37
CA CYS A 61 -3.46 -13.23 -9.68
C CYS A 61 -1.96 -13.01 -9.82
N VAL A 62 -1.16 -13.91 -9.25
CA VAL A 62 0.30 -13.91 -9.35
C VAL A 62 0.75 -15.25 -9.90
N THR A 63 1.64 -15.22 -10.89
CA THR A 63 2.36 -16.41 -11.37
C THR A 63 3.85 -16.19 -11.10
N GLN A 64 4.37 -16.89 -10.10
CA GLN A 64 5.75 -16.72 -9.67
C GLN A 64 6.72 -17.44 -10.62
N GLY A 65 7.84 -16.81 -10.95
CA GLY A 65 8.94 -17.42 -11.71
C GLY A 65 8.64 -17.68 -13.19
N SER A 66 7.81 -16.86 -13.84
CA SER A 66 7.60 -16.92 -15.29
C SER A 66 8.77 -16.25 -16.02
N PHE A 67 9.72 -17.05 -16.53
CA PHE A 67 10.90 -16.53 -17.26
C PHE A 67 11.75 -15.53 -16.45
N ALA A 68 12.05 -15.86 -15.19
CA ALA A 68 12.77 -15.04 -14.22
C ALA A 68 12.03 -13.81 -13.67
N HIS A 69 10.78 -13.60 -14.08
CA HIS A 69 9.91 -12.54 -13.57
C HIS A 69 8.62 -13.09 -13.01
N ASP A 70 8.10 -12.45 -11.97
CA ASP A 70 6.76 -12.73 -11.49
C ASP A 70 5.73 -11.98 -12.35
N VAL A 71 4.65 -12.64 -12.74
CA VAL A 71 3.55 -12.02 -13.52
C VAL A 71 2.38 -11.72 -12.59
N TYR A 72 1.93 -10.47 -12.61
CA TYR A 72 0.79 -9.97 -11.87
C TYR A 72 -0.34 -9.64 -12.85
N ASP A 73 -1.55 -10.09 -12.55
CA ASP A 73 -2.74 -9.92 -13.37
C ASP A 73 -3.91 -9.50 -12.47
N VAL A 74 -4.38 -8.26 -12.65
CA VAL A 74 -5.57 -7.74 -11.99
C VAL A 74 -6.77 -8.03 -12.86
N ARG A 75 -7.75 -8.74 -12.30
CA ARG A 75 -9.01 -9.04 -12.95
C ARG A 75 -10.16 -8.37 -12.25
N ILE A 76 -11.05 -7.74 -13.03
CA ILE A 76 -12.30 -7.15 -12.53
C ILE A 76 -13.43 -7.79 -13.32
N GLY A 77 -14.43 -8.35 -12.63
CA GLY A 77 -15.49 -9.11 -13.29
C GLY A 77 -15.00 -10.32 -14.11
N GLY A 78 -13.82 -10.85 -13.79
CA GLY A 78 -13.18 -11.97 -14.49
C GLY A 78 -12.36 -11.58 -15.73
N ALA A 79 -12.38 -10.32 -16.17
CA ALA A 79 -11.56 -9.83 -17.28
C ALA A 79 -10.24 -9.25 -16.78
N SER A 80 -9.13 -9.53 -17.48
CA SER A 80 -7.82 -8.91 -17.19
C SER A 80 -7.85 -7.42 -17.54
N VAL A 81 -7.55 -6.59 -16.55
CA VAL A 81 -7.58 -5.11 -16.64
C VAL A 81 -6.18 -4.53 -16.63
N VAL A 82 -5.29 -5.11 -15.81
CA VAL A 82 -3.88 -4.74 -15.72
C VAL A 82 -3.08 -6.03 -15.68
N LYS A 83 -2.06 -6.13 -16.52
CA LYS A 83 -1.13 -7.25 -16.48
C LYS A 83 0.29 -6.77 -16.71
N GLY A 84 1.23 -7.26 -15.91
CA GLY A 84 2.65 -6.95 -16.08
C GLY A 84 3.54 -7.79 -15.18
N ILE A 85 4.83 -7.52 -15.26
CA ILE A 85 5.85 -8.19 -14.46
C ILE A 85 6.21 -7.38 -13.21
N ASP A 86 6.89 -8.03 -12.26
CA ASP A 86 7.50 -7.43 -11.08
C ASP A 86 8.10 -6.03 -11.32
N ASP A 87 9.02 -5.86 -12.27
CA ASP A 87 9.67 -4.56 -12.53
C ASP A 87 8.67 -3.45 -12.89
N ALA A 88 7.73 -3.78 -13.78
CA ALA A 88 6.70 -2.84 -14.24
C ALA A 88 5.71 -2.51 -13.11
N THR A 89 5.36 -3.50 -12.28
CA THR A 89 4.46 -3.28 -11.15
C THR A 89 5.12 -2.51 -10.01
N THR A 90 6.44 -2.53 -9.86
CA THR A 90 7.17 -1.69 -8.89
C THR A 90 7.06 -0.21 -9.24
N ALA A 91 7.23 0.17 -10.51
CA ALA A 91 6.94 1.54 -10.97
C ALA A 91 5.42 1.84 -10.99
N GLY A 92 4.64 0.78 -11.09
CA GLY A 92 3.19 0.73 -11.14
C GLY A 92 2.63 0.98 -12.55
N ILE A 93 1.59 0.21 -12.87
CA ILE A 93 1.00 0.12 -14.20
C ILE A 93 -0.38 0.77 -14.15
N ALA A 94 -0.58 1.78 -15.00
CA ALA A 94 -1.88 2.43 -15.17
C ALA A 94 -2.67 1.75 -16.30
N SER A 95 -3.99 1.65 -16.09
CA SER A 95 -4.98 1.17 -17.06
C SER A 95 -6.30 1.89 -16.81
N THR A 96 -7.35 1.49 -17.53
CA THR A 96 -8.70 2.01 -17.37
C THR A 96 -9.71 0.88 -17.50
N TYR A 97 -10.73 0.88 -16.65
CA TYR A 97 -11.83 -0.08 -16.68
C TYR A 97 -13.15 0.66 -16.47
N ASP A 98 -14.10 0.50 -17.38
CA ASP A 98 -15.38 1.25 -17.36
C ASP A 98 -15.20 2.78 -17.22
N GLY A 99 -14.15 3.34 -17.83
CA GLY A 99 -13.82 4.76 -17.73
C GLY A 99 -13.18 5.18 -16.39
N GLN A 100 -13.01 4.25 -15.44
CA GLN A 100 -12.32 4.50 -14.18
C GLN A 100 -10.82 4.19 -14.33
N PRO A 101 -9.93 5.10 -13.90
CA PRO A 101 -8.50 4.83 -13.92
C PRO A 101 -8.18 3.76 -12.87
N ILE A 102 -7.38 2.77 -13.25
CA ILE A 102 -6.90 1.71 -12.37
C ILE A 102 -5.38 1.73 -12.39
N ARG A 103 -4.76 1.67 -11.22
CA ARG A 103 -3.31 1.52 -11.09
C ARG A 103 -2.98 0.33 -10.21
N LEU A 104 -2.15 -0.59 -10.70
CA LEU A 104 -1.52 -1.63 -9.90
C LEU A 104 -0.11 -1.16 -9.51
N THR A 105 0.21 -1.20 -8.22
CA THR A 105 1.59 -1.03 -7.73
C THR A 105 1.93 -2.18 -6.80
N CYS A 106 3.08 -2.83 -6.99
CA CYS A 106 3.57 -3.90 -6.13
C CYS A 106 4.98 -3.57 -5.62
N THR A 107 5.07 -3.21 -4.35
CA THR A 107 6.32 -2.81 -3.70
C THR A 107 7.00 -4.03 -3.08
N PRO A 108 8.31 -4.24 -3.30
CA PRO A 108 9.03 -5.36 -2.70
C PRO A 108 9.04 -5.27 -1.18
N VAL A 109 8.82 -6.41 -0.53
CA VAL A 109 8.99 -6.62 0.90
C VAL A 109 10.33 -7.29 1.11
N LEU A 110 11.26 -6.55 1.72
CA LEU A 110 12.62 -7.01 1.93
C LEU A 110 12.78 -7.54 3.36
N SER A 111 13.37 -8.73 3.48
CA SER A 111 13.85 -9.28 4.74
C SER A 111 15.36 -9.19 4.77
N LYS A 112 15.88 -8.52 5.80
CA LYS A 112 17.32 -8.44 6.09
C LYS A 112 17.65 -9.36 7.27
N PRO A 113 18.90 -9.79 7.43
CA PRO A 113 19.32 -10.49 8.64
C PRO A 113 19.06 -9.63 9.88
N ASP A 114 18.43 -10.21 10.90
CA ASP A 114 18.15 -9.52 12.17
C ASP A 114 19.43 -9.29 12.97
N ASP A 115 20.31 -10.29 12.97
CA ASP A 115 21.61 -10.27 13.63
C ASP A 115 22.74 -10.59 12.64
N VAL A 116 23.89 -9.94 12.83
CA VAL A 116 25.10 -10.19 12.05
C VAL A 116 26.28 -10.35 13.00
N THR A 117 26.91 -11.53 12.94
CA THR A 117 28.08 -11.89 13.75
C THR A 117 29.38 -11.36 13.15
N ASP A 118 30.42 -11.20 13.96
CA ASP A 118 31.74 -10.77 13.47
C ASP A 118 32.33 -11.75 12.44
N ALA A 119 32.05 -13.05 12.56
CA ALA A 119 32.46 -14.04 11.57
C ALA A 119 31.79 -13.81 10.21
N GLN A 120 30.50 -13.45 10.20
CA GLN A 120 29.78 -13.08 8.98
C GLN A 120 30.31 -11.77 8.38
N ILE A 121 30.64 -10.79 9.21
CA ILE A 121 31.25 -9.53 8.77
C ILE A 121 32.61 -9.81 8.13
N GLU A 122 33.49 -10.55 8.80
CA GLU A 122 34.82 -10.86 8.28
C GLU A 122 34.76 -11.75 7.04
N SER A 123 33.70 -12.57 6.88
CA SER A 123 33.49 -13.31 5.64
C SER A 123 33.37 -12.41 4.41
N MET A 124 33.03 -11.13 4.57
CA MET A 124 32.96 -10.16 3.46
C MET A 124 34.31 -9.55 3.07
N ARG A 125 35.39 -9.85 3.82
CA ARG A 125 36.74 -9.33 3.56
C ARG A 125 37.23 -9.67 2.15
N PHE A 126 36.85 -10.81 1.58
CA PHE A 126 37.25 -11.14 0.21
C PHE A 126 36.67 -10.15 -0.82
N ALA A 127 35.45 -9.66 -0.59
CA ALA A 127 34.74 -8.76 -1.49
C ALA A 127 35.16 -7.31 -1.28
N ASN A 128 35.54 -6.92 -0.06
CA ASN A 128 36.12 -5.61 0.24
C ASN A 128 37.33 -5.71 1.19
N PRO A 129 38.53 -6.02 0.68
CA PRO A 129 39.71 -6.30 1.51
C PRO A 129 40.13 -5.15 2.44
N LYS A 130 39.84 -3.90 2.05
CA LYS A 130 40.19 -2.70 2.82
C LYS A 130 39.01 -2.10 3.57
N GLY A 131 37.84 -2.76 3.53
CA GLY A 131 36.63 -2.28 4.18
C GLY A 131 36.78 -2.18 5.69
N THR A 132 36.25 -1.12 6.27
CA THR A 132 36.01 -1.04 7.70
C THR A 132 35.00 -2.12 8.13
N HIS A 133 34.97 -2.44 9.43
CA HIS A 133 34.01 -3.40 9.97
C HIS A 133 32.56 -3.05 9.61
N GLU A 134 32.17 -1.77 9.70
CA GLU A 134 30.83 -1.32 9.31
C GLU A 134 30.55 -1.41 7.81
N GLU A 135 31.55 -1.14 6.96
CA GLU A 135 31.39 -1.33 5.50
C GLU A 135 31.22 -2.80 5.14
N LEU A 136 31.94 -3.70 5.81
CA LEU A 136 31.78 -5.14 5.64
C LEU A 136 30.44 -5.64 6.16
N LYS A 137 29.98 -5.13 7.32
CA LYS A 137 28.66 -5.44 7.87
C LYS A 137 27.56 -4.98 6.92
N ARG A 138 27.66 -3.77 6.40
CA ARG A 138 26.71 -3.24 5.40
C ARG A 138 26.71 -4.11 4.14
N LEU A 139 27.88 -4.51 3.66
CA LEU A 139 27.99 -5.41 2.52
C LEU A 139 27.32 -6.76 2.78
N TYR A 140 27.56 -7.36 3.97
CA TYR A 140 26.91 -8.59 4.38
C TYR A 140 25.39 -8.44 4.38
N VAL A 141 24.87 -7.40 5.04
CA VAL A 141 23.43 -7.13 5.12
C VAL A 141 22.84 -6.93 3.73
N THR A 142 23.48 -6.16 2.85
CA THR A 142 23.00 -5.93 1.48
C THR A 142 22.93 -7.22 0.67
N LEU A 143 23.97 -8.06 0.73
CA LEU A 143 24.00 -9.32 -0.02
C LEU A 143 23.04 -10.38 0.50
N HIS A 144 22.66 -10.30 1.78
CA HIS A 144 21.75 -11.25 2.42
C HIS A 144 20.36 -10.64 2.69
N THR A 145 20.09 -9.44 2.17
CA THR A 145 18.73 -8.90 2.12
C THR A 145 18.05 -9.51 0.92
N VAL A 146 16.96 -10.25 1.17
CA VAL A 146 16.20 -10.95 0.14
C VAL A 146 14.78 -10.41 0.09
N GLU A 147 14.17 -10.45 -1.10
CA GLU A 147 12.75 -10.17 -1.25
C GLU A 147 11.94 -11.40 -0.80
N THR A 148 11.05 -11.22 0.17
CA THR A 148 10.20 -12.30 0.72
C THR A 148 8.75 -12.20 0.25
N GLY A 149 8.42 -11.18 -0.52
CA GLY A 149 7.08 -10.94 -1.02
C GLY A 149 6.92 -9.55 -1.57
N ARG A 150 5.67 -9.18 -1.90
CA ARG A 150 5.31 -7.84 -2.35
C ARG A 150 4.00 -7.38 -1.72
N ARG A 151 3.94 -6.10 -1.35
CA ARG A 151 2.68 -5.44 -1.05
C ARG A 151 2.11 -4.85 -2.33
N CYS A 152 1.04 -5.45 -2.82
CA CYS A 152 0.35 -5.00 -4.02
C CYS A 152 -0.89 -4.19 -3.64
N ALA A 153 -1.03 -2.99 -4.20
CA ALA A 153 -2.21 -2.16 -4.06
C ALA A 153 -2.81 -1.86 -5.43
N ILE A 154 -4.13 -1.88 -5.49
CA ILE A 154 -4.90 -1.44 -6.66
C ILE A 154 -5.65 -0.18 -6.28
N ASN A 155 -5.40 0.88 -7.05
CA ASN A 155 -5.90 2.21 -6.76
C ASN A 155 -6.79 2.73 -7.90
N ASP A 156 -7.83 3.48 -7.53
CA ASP A 156 -8.50 4.44 -8.40
C ASP A 156 -7.89 5.82 -8.13
N ASN A 157 -7.12 6.33 -9.07
CA ASN A 157 -6.28 7.51 -8.86
C ASN A 157 -5.38 7.34 -7.62
N ALA A 158 -5.70 8.05 -6.53
CA ALA A 158 -4.98 7.99 -5.24
C ALA A 158 -5.72 7.19 -4.16
N ALA A 159 -6.96 6.76 -4.41
CA ALA A 159 -7.74 5.98 -3.47
C ALA A 159 -7.40 4.49 -3.60
N GLU A 160 -6.98 3.85 -2.50
CA GLU A 160 -6.79 2.40 -2.46
C GLU A 160 -8.14 1.69 -2.51
N LEU A 161 -8.34 0.87 -3.55
CA LEU A 161 -9.54 0.05 -3.69
C LEU A 161 -9.38 -1.27 -2.94
N PHE A 162 -8.19 -1.88 -3.01
CA PHE A 162 -7.78 -2.99 -2.15
C PHE A 162 -6.26 -3.20 -2.18
N ALA A 163 -5.75 -3.87 -1.14
CA ALA A 163 -4.35 -4.28 -1.03
C ALA A 163 -4.23 -5.78 -0.71
N VAL A 164 -3.17 -6.40 -1.24
CA VAL A 164 -2.81 -7.80 -1.02
C VAL A 164 -1.32 -7.88 -0.68
N ASP A 165 -1.00 -8.55 0.42
CA ASP A 165 0.37 -8.93 0.74
C ASP A 165 0.67 -10.30 0.09
N VAL A 166 1.41 -10.26 -1.02
CA VAL A 166 1.91 -11.43 -1.73
C VAL A 166 3.13 -11.97 -1.00
N ARG A 167 3.14 -13.26 -0.67
CA ARG A 167 4.25 -13.94 0.02
C ARG A 167 4.92 -14.91 -0.93
N PHE A 168 6.24 -14.87 -0.98
CA PHE A 168 7.05 -15.83 -1.72
C PHE A 168 7.45 -16.96 -0.79
N GLN A 169 7.31 -18.21 -1.25
CA GLN A 169 7.75 -19.41 -0.53
C GLN A 169 9.11 -19.88 -1.03
#